data_AF-A0A5C2RVA2-F1
#
_entry.id   AF-A0A5C2RVA2-F1
#
_cell.length_a   1.000
_cell.length_b   1.000
_cell.length_c   1.000
_cell.angle_alpha   90.00
_cell.angle_beta   90.00
_cell.angle_gamma   90.00
#
_symmetry.space_group_name_H-M   'P 1'
#
loop_
_entity.id
_entity.type
_entity.pdbx_description
1 polymer ?
#
loop_
_entity_poly.entity_id
_entity_poly.type
_entity_poly.pdbx_seq_one_letter_code
_entity_poly.pdbx_strand_id
1 'polypeptide(L)'
;MPSSSRKYPVTPLLKRLCNTLSGDAAPFCTSGTLEIPEQHFSLWYGLGNDARQVDLSTSSSESLDALESACEAATFGRNQETVLDESYRKAGKMDTDKFSLPFDVEKSGLIDVVKTGLLIGEREQNYVGAELYKLNVYGKDAFFKPHKDTPRGTNMFGSLVIVFPTPHEGGALILRHEGKEWIFDAAKVLASSPSKRIAYVAFFSDVEHEVTRVLSGHRVTITYNLYWTGPPRVAPPPGLSVLHPLRESPSEVESILSALLADPAFLPDGGTLGFGLRHAYPFPRVWDGSMEDPLVSLEEWLKGGDAALFQAVEAQSLEPLLRLVYESELYPPLVIMMDHMIDPSWWNETLEDVEYVLLHDRGGVGLVAKQFGPSRKKRRDNGYDSDRVFRAREAVDVHWVNKCEKWNGVCSEYIAYGNESSIAYLYMRIALLVDVGPAGNRTDISAVQGVNSPRILKDEHIAYSDSDVDEDEAEEGEEDEDEAEEGVEDEEDREEEEGQR
;
A
#
# COMPACT_ATOMS: atom_id res chain seq x y z
N MET A 1 -18.95 -38.78 5.66
CA MET A 1 -18.06 -38.97 4.49
C MET A 1 -16.68 -38.44 4.87
N PRO A 2 -15.58 -39.19 4.73
CA PRO A 2 -14.31 -38.80 5.34
C PRO A 2 -13.64 -37.66 4.55
N SER A 3 -13.44 -36.52 5.19
CA SER A 3 -12.64 -35.38 4.69
C SER A 3 -11.15 -35.74 4.73
N SER A 4 -10.72 -36.51 3.73
CA SER A 4 -9.31 -36.69 3.45
C SER A 4 -8.71 -35.33 3.06
N SER A 5 -7.81 -34.80 3.89
CA SER A 5 -6.91 -33.70 3.51
C SER A 5 -6.02 -34.14 2.34
N ARG A 6 -6.56 -34.06 1.11
CA ARG A 6 -5.79 -34.30 -0.12
C ARG A 6 -4.67 -33.27 -0.16
N LYS A 7 -3.44 -33.77 -0.24
CA LYS A 7 -2.24 -32.95 -0.40
C LYS A 7 -2.12 -32.61 -1.88
N TYR A 8 -2.24 -31.33 -2.22
CA TYR A 8 -1.96 -30.87 -3.58
C TYR A 8 -0.43 -30.86 -3.78
N PRO A 9 0.11 -31.66 -4.72
CA PRO A 9 1.55 -31.72 -4.96
C PRO A 9 2.05 -30.39 -5.54
N VAL A 10 3.22 -29.93 -5.09
CA VAL A 10 3.89 -28.78 -5.72
C VAL A 10 4.50 -29.27 -7.03
N THR A 11 3.84 -28.98 -8.15
CA THR A 11 4.35 -29.32 -9.47
C THR A 11 5.50 -28.39 -9.87
N PRO A 12 6.42 -28.81 -10.76
CA PRO A 12 7.45 -27.92 -11.28
C PRO A 12 6.88 -26.66 -11.95
N LEU A 13 5.72 -26.76 -12.59
CA LEU A 13 5.00 -25.64 -13.19
C LEU A 13 4.46 -24.68 -12.13
N LEU A 14 3.86 -25.19 -11.05
CA LEU A 14 3.42 -24.35 -9.95
C LEU A 14 4.61 -23.64 -9.31
N LYS A 15 5.70 -24.36 -9.05
CA LYS A 15 6.93 -23.76 -8.51
C LYS A 15 7.50 -22.69 -9.45
N ARG A 16 7.44 -22.91 -10.77
CA ARG A 16 7.84 -21.93 -11.78
C ARG A 16 6.93 -20.70 -11.75
N LEU A 17 5.62 -20.87 -11.65
CA LEU A 17 4.68 -19.75 -11.50
C LEU A 17 4.93 -18.97 -10.21
N CYS A 18 5.04 -19.66 -9.06
CA CYS A 18 5.39 -19.03 -7.78
C CYS A 18 6.71 -18.27 -7.88
N ASN A 19 7.77 -18.87 -8.45
CA ASN A 19 9.06 -18.21 -8.62
C ASN A 19 9.02 -17.06 -9.65
N THR A 20 8.13 -17.12 -10.63
CA THR A 20 7.94 -16.04 -11.60
C THR A 20 7.25 -14.88 -10.89
N LEU A 21 6.17 -15.12 -10.16
CA LEU A 21 5.47 -14.10 -9.36
C LEU A 21 6.30 -13.56 -8.18
N SER A 22 7.16 -14.39 -7.59
CA SER A 22 8.00 -14.06 -6.42
C SER A 22 9.48 -13.77 -6.76
N GLY A 23 9.88 -13.84 -8.04
CA GLY A 23 11.28 -13.73 -8.46
C GLY A 23 11.88 -12.33 -8.23
N ASP A 24 13.18 -12.17 -8.44
CA ASP A 24 13.89 -10.93 -8.10
C ASP A 24 13.37 -9.66 -8.80
N ALA A 25 12.80 -8.78 -7.96
CA ALA A 25 12.58 -7.32 -8.05
C ALA A 25 12.03 -6.76 -9.36
N ALA A 26 10.72 -6.47 -9.38
CA ALA A 26 10.22 -5.40 -10.23
C ALA A 26 10.87 -4.11 -9.71
N PRO A 27 11.35 -3.20 -10.58
CA PRO A 27 11.86 -1.92 -10.11
C PRO A 27 10.71 -1.16 -9.43
N PHE A 28 10.70 -1.11 -8.10
CA PHE A 28 9.81 -0.20 -7.35
C PHE A 28 10.23 1.26 -7.53
N CYS A 29 11.42 1.48 -8.09
CA CYS A 29 11.94 2.76 -8.53
C CYS A 29 12.82 2.59 -9.77
N THR A 30 12.89 3.64 -10.59
CA THR A 30 13.89 3.82 -11.65
C THR A 30 14.64 5.13 -11.40
N SER A 31 15.91 5.19 -11.77
CA SER A 31 16.74 6.39 -11.58
C SER A 31 17.80 6.51 -12.66
N GLY A 32 18.25 7.73 -12.90
CA GLY A 32 19.27 7.98 -13.92
C GLY A 32 19.64 9.45 -14.04
N THR A 33 20.25 9.79 -15.16
CA THR A 33 20.58 11.17 -15.50
C THR A 33 20.12 11.53 -16.90
N LEU A 34 19.77 12.79 -17.10
CA LEU A 34 19.34 13.33 -18.39
C LEU A 34 20.16 14.59 -18.70
N GLU A 35 20.67 14.66 -19.92
CA GLU A 35 21.26 15.88 -20.45
C GLU A 35 20.14 16.81 -20.90
N ILE A 36 20.20 18.08 -20.49
CA ILE A 36 19.20 19.08 -20.85
C ILE A 36 19.89 20.35 -21.35
N PRO A 37 19.26 21.12 -22.25
CA PRO A 37 19.79 22.40 -22.71
C PRO A 37 20.07 23.36 -21.55
N GLU A 38 21.10 24.21 -21.67
CA GLU A 38 21.51 25.13 -20.59
C GLU A 38 20.38 26.02 -20.08
N GLN A 39 19.50 26.46 -20.97
CA GLN A 39 18.34 27.28 -20.62
C GLN A 39 17.39 26.59 -19.63
N HIS A 40 17.37 25.25 -19.57
CA HIS A 40 16.50 24.46 -18.69
C HIS A 40 17.00 24.41 -17.23
N PHE A 41 18.19 24.94 -16.93
CA PHE A 41 18.68 25.10 -15.56
C PHE A 41 18.26 26.43 -14.90
N SER A 42 17.65 27.35 -15.66
CA SER A 42 17.14 28.59 -15.10
C SER A 42 15.87 28.34 -14.28
N LEU A 43 15.87 28.85 -13.05
CA LEU A 43 14.72 28.88 -12.15
C LEU A 43 14.40 30.33 -11.82
N TRP A 44 13.15 30.72 -12.02
CA TRP A 44 12.60 31.97 -11.51
C TRP A 44 11.75 31.69 -10.28
N TYR A 45 11.91 32.50 -9.22
CA TYR A 45 11.20 32.32 -7.96
C TYR A 45 10.86 33.66 -7.31
N GLY A 46 9.81 33.67 -6.49
CA GLY A 46 9.26 34.88 -5.88
C GLY A 46 8.14 35.52 -6.71
N LEU A 47 7.45 36.50 -6.12
CA LEU A 47 6.28 37.16 -6.71
C LEU A 47 6.54 38.64 -6.97
N GLY A 48 5.97 39.16 -8.07
CA GLY A 48 5.98 40.58 -8.39
C GLY A 48 7.39 41.16 -8.53
N ASN A 49 7.66 42.27 -7.85
CA ASN A 49 8.93 43.00 -7.96
C ASN A 49 10.09 42.31 -7.23
N ASP A 50 9.82 41.29 -6.41
CA ASP A 50 10.83 40.53 -5.68
C ASP A 50 11.25 39.24 -6.41
N ALA A 51 10.80 39.05 -7.66
CA ALA A 51 11.17 37.91 -8.47
C ALA A 51 12.69 37.87 -8.73
N ARG A 52 13.29 36.72 -8.47
CA ARG A 52 14.72 36.45 -8.66
C ARG A 52 14.90 35.30 -9.65
N GLN A 53 16.09 35.22 -10.23
CA GLN A 53 16.49 34.13 -11.09
C GLN A 53 17.77 33.48 -10.54
N VAL A 54 17.85 32.16 -10.64
CA VAL A 54 19.05 31.39 -10.30
C VAL A 54 19.30 30.31 -11.37
N ASP A 55 20.56 30.14 -11.79
CA ASP A 55 20.98 29.06 -12.69
C ASP A 55 21.43 27.85 -11.85
N LEU A 56 20.60 26.82 -11.77
CA LEU A 56 20.81 25.63 -10.97
C LEU A 56 21.99 24.75 -11.42
N SER A 57 22.70 25.12 -12.50
CA SER A 57 23.93 24.46 -12.95
C SER A 57 25.23 25.17 -12.58
N THR A 58 25.19 26.49 -12.37
CA THR A 58 26.39 27.31 -12.12
C THR A 58 26.26 28.24 -10.91
N SER A 59 25.24 28.02 -10.07
CA SER A 59 24.92 28.86 -8.92
C SER A 59 26.06 29.02 -7.92
N SER A 60 26.22 30.24 -7.39
CA SER A 60 27.00 30.50 -6.19
C SER A 60 26.25 30.07 -4.93
N SER A 61 26.98 29.85 -3.82
CA SER A 61 26.35 29.58 -2.52
C SER A 61 25.35 30.68 -2.16
N GLU A 62 25.73 31.96 -2.31
CA GLU A 62 24.87 33.10 -1.99
C GLU A 62 23.53 33.08 -2.75
N SER A 63 23.53 32.63 -4.01
CA SER A 63 22.31 32.53 -4.82
C SER A 63 21.40 31.38 -4.33
N LEU A 64 21.99 30.29 -3.85
CA LEU A 64 21.28 29.15 -3.30
C LEU A 64 20.78 29.43 -1.87
N ASP A 65 21.56 30.14 -1.05
CA ASP A 65 21.16 30.64 0.27
C ASP A 65 19.94 31.57 0.13
N ALA A 66 19.94 32.42 -0.90
CA ALA A 66 18.81 33.29 -1.22
C ALA A 66 17.56 32.51 -1.68
N LEU A 67 17.74 31.42 -2.43
CA LEU A 67 16.65 30.52 -2.82
C LEU A 67 16.08 29.76 -1.61
N GLU A 68 16.94 29.22 -0.73
CA GLU A 68 16.53 28.56 0.50
C GLU A 68 15.76 29.52 1.40
N SER A 69 16.25 30.76 1.56
CA SER A 69 15.60 31.80 2.36
C SER A 69 14.24 32.24 1.82
N ALA A 70 13.99 32.05 0.51
CA ALA A 70 12.70 32.33 -0.10
C ALA A 70 11.70 31.18 0.05
N CYS A 71 12.14 30.00 0.50
CA CYS A 71 11.28 28.85 0.74
C CYS A 71 10.57 28.95 2.09
N GLU A 72 9.39 28.35 2.16
CA GLU A 72 8.69 28.10 3.42
C GLU A 72 9.25 26.85 4.09
N ALA A 73 9.22 26.79 5.42
CA ALA A 73 9.63 25.58 6.12
C ALA A 73 8.70 24.41 5.75
N ALA A 74 9.29 23.30 5.32
CA ALA A 74 8.55 22.18 4.79
C ALA A 74 7.87 21.38 5.91
N THR A 75 6.54 21.31 5.86
CA THR A 75 5.73 20.49 6.75
C THR A 75 5.62 19.05 6.26
N PHE A 76 5.16 18.13 7.12
CA PHE A 76 4.85 16.74 6.75
C PHE A 76 3.56 16.27 7.44
N GLY A 77 2.97 15.20 6.92
CA GLY A 77 1.79 14.57 7.51
C GLY A 77 2.19 13.64 8.65
N ARG A 78 1.63 13.85 9.84
CA ARG A 78 1.70 12.92 10.98
C ARG A 78 0.33 12.83 11.62
N ASN A 79 -0.21 11.62 11.77
CA ASN A 79 -1.51 11.38 12.40
C ASN A 79 -2.61 12.34 11.89
N GLN A 80 -2.68 12.54 10.57
CA GLN A 80 -3.71 13.37 9.92
C GLN A 80 -3.55 14.89 10.13
N GLU A 81 -2.47 15.33 10.80
CA GLU A 81 -2.12 16.74 10.94
C GLU A 81 -0.94 17.10 10.04
N THR A 82 -0.97 18.33 9.50
CA THR A 82 0.20 18.93 8.88
C THR A 82 1.09 19.48 9.99
N VAL A 83 2.19 18.81 10.26
CA VAL A 83 3.11 19.13 11.36
C VAL A 83 4.38 19.77 10.81
N LEU A 84 4.81 20.85 11.48
CA LEU A 84 6.14 21.41 11.34
C LEU A 84 7.01 20.90 12.50
N ASP A 85 7.86 19.91 12.24
CA ASP A 85 8.82 19.38 13.21
C ASP A 85 10.17 19.15 12.50
N GLU A 86 11.10 20.07 12.75
CA GLU A 86 12.45 20.05 12.18
C GLU A 86 13.31 18.87 12.67
N SER A 87 12.89 18.17 13.72
CA SER A 87 13.53 16.92 14.14
C SER A 87 13.14 15.73 13.26
N TYR A 88 12.08 15.88 12.45
CA TYR A 88 11.61 14.87 11.51
C TYR A 88 11.85 15.25 10.05
N ARG A 89 11.57 16.52 9.72
CA ARG A 89 11.78 17.08 8.38
C ARG A 89 12.33 18.49 8.50
N LYS A 90 13.54 18.68 7.99
CA LYS A 90 14.14 20.00 7.83
C LYS A 90 14.43 20.21 6.36
N ALA A 91 13.66 21.06 5.70
CA ALA A 91 13.82 21.44 4.29
C ALA A 91 13.04 22.73 4.01
N GLY A 92 13.44 23.47 2.98
CA GLY A 92 12.61 24.50 2.35
C GLY A 92 11.68 23.90 1.30
N LYS A 93 10.45 24.38 1.22
CA LYS A 93 9.43 24.05 0.21
C LYS A 93 8.98 25.34 -0.50
N MET A 94 8.70 25.24 -1.79
CA MET A 94 8.02 26.27 -2.55
C MET A 94 6.94 25.64 -3.47
N ASP A 95 5.74 26.20 -3.43
CA ASP A 95 4.59 25.76 -4.24
C ASP A 95 4.65 26.33 -5.67
N THR A 96 3.91 25.69 -6.59
CA THR A 96 4.00 25.94 -8.05
C THR A 96 3.61 27.34 -8.50
N ASP A 97 2.90 28.10 -7.67
CA ASP A 97 2.52 29.48 -7.93
C ASP A 97 3.64 30.49 -7.63
N LYS A 98 4.71 30.04 -6.94
CA LYS A 98 5.84 30.88 -6.49
C LYS A 98 7.14 30.65 -7.27
N PHE A 99 7.17 29.69 -8.20
CA PHE A 99 8.32 29.46 -9.07
C PHE A 99 7.92 29.08 -10.49
N SER A 100 8.85 29.25 -11.41
CA SER A 100 8.73 28.82 -12.79
C SER A 100 10.07 28.34 -13.32
N LEU A 101 10.03 27.32 -14.17
CA LEU A 101 11.18 26.79 -14.89
C LEU A 101 10.78 26.48 -16.35
N PRO A 102 11.71 26.60 -17.29
CA PRO A 102 11.43 26.33 -18.71
C PRO A 102 11.57 24.84 -19.05
N PHE A 103 11.97 24.00 -18.08
CA PHE A 103 12.06 22.56 -18.25
C PHE A 103 10.66 21.95 -18.44
N ASP A 104 10.42 21.45 -19.64
CA ASP A 104 9.20 20.75 -20.02
C ASP A 104 9.43 19.23 -19.89
N VAL A 105 8.89 18.65 -18.82
CA VAL A 105 9.08 17.22 -18.51
C VAL A 105 8.50 16.31 -19.60
N GLU A 106 7.37 16.69 -20.18
CA GLU A 106 6.67 15.91 -21.23
C GLU A 106 7.49 15.92 -22.53
N LYS A 107 8.07 17.06 -22.91
CA LYS A 107 8.93 17.16 -24.11
C LYS A 107 10.35 16.66 -23.91
N SER A 108 10.77 16.38 -22.68
CA SER A 108 12.13 15.95 -22.38
C SER A 108 12.43 14.48 -22.70
N GLY A 109 11.38 13.68 -22.99
CA GLY A 109 11.48 12.22 -23.10
C GLY A 109 11.61 11.51 -21.75
N LEU A 110 11.66 12.26 -20.63
CA LEU A 110 11.81 11.69 -19.30
C LEU A 110 10.59 10.85 -18.89
N ILE A 111 9.37 11.26 -19.30
CA ILE A 111 8.15 10.48 -19.04
C ILE A 111 8.20 9.12 -19.74
N ASP A 112 8.69 9.06 -20.97
CA ASP A 112 8.86 7.79 -21.68
C ASP A 112 9.89 6.90 -20.98
N VAL A 113 11.00 7.47 -20.54
CA VAL A 113 12.01 6.74 -19.75
C VAL A 113 11.44 6.24 -18.41
N VAL A 114 10.61 7.04 -17.74
CA VAL A 114 9.91 6.64 -16.51
C VAL A 114 8.92 5.51 -16.80
N LYS A 115 8.13 5.60 -17.88
CA LYS A 115 7.24 4.51 -18.31
C LYS A 115 8.04 3.23 -18.54
N THR A 116 9.09 3.29 -19.36
CA THR A 116 9.93 2.12 -19.66
C THR A 116 10.62 1.56 -18.42
N GLY A 117 11.07 2.42 -17.51
CA GLY A 117 11.84 2.02 -16.33
C GLY A 117 11.01 1.60 -15.11
N LEU A 118 9.78 2.10 -14.96
CA LEU A 118 8.93 1.91 -13.79
C LEU A 118 7.65 1.11 -14.10
N LEU A 119 7.09 1.23 -15.31
CA LEU A 119 5.77 0.69 -15.70
C LEU A 119 5.94 -0.40 -16.78
N ILE A 120 6.31 -1.59 -16.34
CA ILE A 120 6.63 -2.71 -17.24
C ILE A 120 5.35 -3.53 -17.51
N GLY A 121 5.04 -3.80 -18.79
CA GLY A 121 3.90 -4.63 -19.26
C GLY A 121 3.02 -3.96 -20.32
N GLU A 122 1.96 -4.61 -20.81
CA GLU A 122 1.05 -4.10 -21.88
C GLU A 122 0.30 -2.79 -21.54
N ARG A 123 0.48 -2.28 -20.32
CA ARG A 123 0.15 -0.90 -19.92
C ARG A 123 1.14 0.15 -20.44
N GLU A 124 2.05 -0.20 -21.35
CA GLU A 124 2.67 0.78 -22.27
C GLU A 124 1.62 1.61 -23.02
N GLN A 125 0.38 1.10 -23.15
CA GLN A 125 -0.75 1.86 -23.66
C GLN A 125 -1.39 2.80 -22.64
N ASN A 126 -1.11 2.67 -21.34
CA ASN A 126 -1.59 3.61 -20.35
C ASN A 126 -0.73 4.87 -20.42
N TYR A 127 -1.41 5.99 -20.49
CA TYR A 127 -0.73 7.25 -20.65
C TYR A 127 -0.36 7.78 -19.29
N VAL A 128 0.81 8.38 -19.18
CA VAL A 128 1.30 8.96 -17.94
C VAL A 128 1.35 10.45 -18.17
N GLY A 129 0.68 11.20 -17.28
CA GLY A 129 0.87 12.63 -17.17
C GLY A 129 1.75 12.94 -15.96
N ALA A 130 2.62 13.93 -16.08
CA ALA A 130 3.37 14.48 -14.97
C ALA A 130 2.85 15.88 -14.60
N GLU A 131 2.34 16.00 -13.39
CA GLU A 131 1.90 17.27 -12.83
C GLU A 131 3.01 17.86 -11.97
N LEU A 132 3.42 19.10 -12.26
CA LEU A 132 4.38 19.82 -11.43
C LEU A 132 3.78 19.99 -10.02
N TYR A 133 4.51 19.58 -8.99
CA TYR A 133 4.00 19.62 -7.61
C TYR A 133 4.74 20.64 -6.74
N LYS A 134 6.05 20.47 -6.52
CA LYS A 134 6.78 21.36 -5.61
C LYS A 134 8.26 21.43 -5.90
N LEU A 135 8.86 22.53 -5.47
CA LEU A 135 10.30 22.69 -5.32
C LEU A 135 10.67 22.43 -3.86
N ASN A 136 11.75 21.67 -3.63
CA ASN A 136 12.36 21.53 -2.32
C ASN A 136 13.83 21.95 -2.36
N VAL A 137 14.27 22.66 -1.31
CA VAL A 137 15.67 23.01 -1.05
C VAL A 137 16.10 22.39 0.26
N TYR A 138 17.16 21.58 0.22
CA TYR A 138 17.78 21.04 1.41
C TYR A 138 19.16 21.68 1.54
N GLY A 139 19.29 22.71 2.40
CA GLY A 139 20.58 23.29 2.77
C GLY A 139 21.34 22.40 3.75
N LYS A 140 22.36 22.96 4.39
CA LYS A 140 23.16 22.24 5.38
C LYS A 140 22.30 21.72 6.55
N ASP A 141 22.57 20.48 6.97
CA ASP A 141 21.88 19.78 8.05
C ASP A 141 20.41 19.43 7.78
N ALA A 142 19.88 19.77 6.60
CA ALA A 142 18.54 19.42 6.15
C ALA A 142 18.41 17.92 5.85
N PHE A 143 17.23 17.34 6.11
CA PHE A 143 16.90 15.92 5.92
C PHE A 143 15.39 15.71 5.91
N PHE A 144 14.95 14.51 5.51
CA PHE A 144 13.57 14.07 5.71
C PHE A 144 13.55 12.58 6.04
N LYS A 145 13.06 12.23 7.23
CA LYS A 145 12.93 10.85 7.73
C LYS A 145 12.01 9.97 6.87
N PRO A 146 11.98 8.64 7.10
CA PRO A 146 11.17 7.70 6.33
C PRO A 146 9.69 8.10 6.26
N HIS A 147 9.14 8.14 5.06
CA HIS A 147 7.75 8.46 4.80
C HIS A 147 7.29 7.83 3.47
N LYS A 148 5.98 7.88 3.20
CA LYS A 148 5.41 7.54 1.90
C LYS A 148 4.78 8.78 1.28
N ASP A 149 4.50 8.73 -0.02
CA ASP A 149 3.77 9.81 -0.64
C ASP A 149 2.33 9.84 -0.15
N THR A 150 1.83 11.06 0.04
CA THR A 150 0.43 11.30 0.33
C THR A 150 -0.35 11.24 -0.99
N PRO A 151 -1.34 10.33 -1.14
CA PRO A 151 -2.14 10.28 -2.36
C PRO A 151 -2.91 11.59 -2.60
N ARG A 152 -2.93 12.05 -3.86
CA ARG A 152 -3.65 13.27 -4.29
C ARG A 152 -4.86 13.02 -5.18
N GLY A 153 -5.00 11.79 -5.67
CA GLY A 153 -6.13 11.36 -6.50
C GLY A 153 -6.06 9.85 -6.71
N THR A 154 -7.16 9.26 -7.13
CA THR A 154 -7.29 7.80 -7.37
C THR A 154 -6.36 7.31 -8.48
N ASN A 155 -6.02 8.17 -9.44
CA ASN A 155 -5.15 7.86 -10.57
C ASN A 155 -3.66 8.21 -10.34
N MET A 156 -3.29 8.75 -9.17
CA MET A 156 -1.87 9.02 -8.84
C MET A 156 -1.15 7.72 -8.49
N PHE A 157 -0.16 7.32 -9.28
CA PHE A 157 0.56 6.06 -9.07
C PHE A 157 1.98 6.23 -8.54
N GLY A 158 2.58 7.41 -8.66
CA GLY A 158 3.97 7.61 -8.28
C GLY A 158 4.43 9.05 -8.28
N SER A 159 5.71 9.22 -8.02
CA SER A 159 6.40 10.51 -8.01
C SER A 159 7.64 10.45 -8.89
N LEU A 160 7.95 11.56 -9.55
CA LEU A 160 9.19 11.80 -10.26
C LEU A 160 9.93 12.97 -9.60
N VAL A 161 11.10 12.68 -9.02
CA VAL A 161 11.97 13.66 -8.38
C VAL A 161 13.15 13.96 -9.30
N ILE A 162 13.24 15.20 -9.74
CA ILE A 162 14.37 15.73 -10.50
C ILE A 162 15.32 16.44 -9.54
N VAL A 163 16.60 16.08 -9.58
CA VAL A 163 17.67 16.68 -8.79
C VAL A 163 18.59 17.47 -9.72
N PHE A 164 18.75 18.75 -9.42
CA PHE A 164 19.62 19.64 -10.19
C PHE A 164 21.07 19.54 -9.72
N PRO A 165 22.05 19.84 -10.59
CA PRO A 165 23.49 19.73 -10.28
C PRO A 165 23.99 20.91 -9.43
N THR A 166 23.24 21.31 -8.41
CA THR A 166 23.67 22.30 -7.43
C THR A 166 24.77 21.72 -6.55
N PRO A 167 25.82 22.47 -6.17
CA PRO A 167 26.88 21.94 -5.33
C PRO A 167 26.36 21.48 -3.96
N HIS A 168 26.52 20.20 -3.63
CA HIS A 168 26.18 19.63 -2.31
C HIS A 168 26.91 18.32 -2.01
N GLU A 169 26.96 17.96 -0.73
CA GLU A 169 27.42 16.66 -0.22
C GLU A 169 26.36 16.05 0.70
N GLY A 170 26.18 14.73 0.66
CA GLY A 170 25.09 14.04 1.36
C GLY A 170 23.75 14.19 0.63
N GLY A 171 22.64 14.05 1.33
CA GLY A 171 21.32 14.21 0.70
C GLY A 171 20.90 13.08 -0.24
N ALA A 172 21.48 11.88 -0.09
CA ALA A 172 21.07 10.69 -0.84
C ALA A 172 19.60 10.33 -0.54
N LEU A 173 18.88 9.89 -1.57
CA LEU A 173 17.52 9.39 -1.47
C LEU A 173 17.56 7.88 -1.26
N ILE A 174 16.99 7.40 -0.16
CA ILE A 174 16.86 5.98 0.13
C ILE A 174 15.41 5.58 -0.12
N LEU A 175 15.20 4.48 -0.85
CA LEU A 175 13.89 3.95 -1.22
C LEU A 175 13.78 2.50 -0.72
N ARG A 176 12.66 2.18 -0.08
CA ARG A 176 12.39 0.88 0.54
C ARG A 176 11.04 0.33 0.13
N HIS A 177 11.04 -0.92 -0.33
CA HIS A 177 9.81 -1.63 -0.71
C HIS A 177 10.02 -3.14 -0.61
N GLU A 178 9.04 -3.87 -0.03
CA GLU A 178 9.09 -5.33 0.15
C GLU A 178 10.43 -5.85 0.72
N GLY A 179 10.95 -5.18 1.77
CA GLY A 179 12.22 -5.56 2.41
C GLY A 179 13.49 -5.29 1.59
N LYS A 180 13.37 -4.66 0.41
CA LYS A 180 14.49 -4.23 -0.43
C LYS A 180 14.78 -2.75 -0.21
N GLU A 181 16.05 -2.37 -0.30
CA GLU A 181 16.51 -0.99 -0.17
C GLU A 181 17.33 -0.59 -1.41
N TRP A 182 17.08 0.60 -1.92
CA TRP A 182 17.84 1.24 -2.99
C TRP A 182 18.30 2.62 -2.55
N ILE A 183 19.58 2.93 -2.75
CA ILE A 183 20.17 4.22 -2.36
C ILE A 183 20.63 4.94 -3.63
N PHE A 184 20.11 6.14 -3.85
CA PHE A 184 20.48 6.99 -4.97
C PHE A 184 21.15 8.28 -4.49
N ASP A 185 22.44 8.41 -4.78
CA ASP A 185 23.27 9.57 -4.44
C ASP A 185 23.48 10.44 -5.68
N ALA A 186 22.58 11.41 -5.87
CA ALA A 186 22.60 12.32 -7.02
C ALA A 186 23.88 13.17 -7.07
N ALA A 187 24.44 13.56 -5.92
CA ALA A 187 25.65 14.37 -5.85
C ALA A 187 26.83 13.63 -6.50
N LYS A 188 27.03 12.36 -6.14
CA LYS A 188 28.07 11.51 -6.74
C LYS A 188 27.84 11.26 -8.22
N VAL A 189 26.60 10.96 -8.59
CA VAL A 189 26.23 10.66 -9.98
C VAL A 189 26.49 11.88 -10.89
N LEU A 190 26.09 13.07 -10.46
CA LEU A 190 26.24 14.30 -11.25
C LEU A 190 27.69 14.82 -11.28
N ALA A 191 28.45 14.67 -10.19
CA ALA A 191 29.86 15.06 -10.14
C ALA A 191 30.75 14.28 -11.13
N SER A 192 30.32 13.08 -11.54
CA SER A 192 31.09 12.19 -12.42
C SER A 192 30.93 12.50 -13.92
N SER A 193 30.08 13.47 -14.29
CA SER A 193 29.70 13.71 -15.69
C SER A 193 30.29 15.01 -16.26
N PRO A 194 30.91 14.99 -17.45
CA PRO A 194 31.51 16.18 -18.06
C PRO A 194 30.49 17.13 -18.71
N SER A 195 29.27 16.68 -19.01
CA SER A 195 28.16 17.51 -19.52
C SER A 195 27.20 17.93 -18.40
N LYS A 196 26.53 19.09 -18.57
CA LYS A 196 25.49 19.58 -17.64
C LYS A 196 24.27 18.66 -17.70
N ARG A 197 23.99 17.97 -16.60
CA ARG A 197 22.90 16.98 -16.51
C ARG A 197 22.07 17.21 -15.25
N ILE A 198 20.82 16.78 -15.31
CA ILE A 198 19.99 16.54 -14.12
C ILE A 198 20.02 15.06 -13.77
N ALA A 199 19.81 14.75 -12.50
CA ALA A 199 19.51 13.39 -12.06
C ALA A 199 18.00 13.27 -11.85
N TYR A 200 17.47 12.06 -11.98
CA TYR A 200 16.07 11.79 -11.70
C TYR A 200 15.90 10.48 -10.96
N VAL A 201 14.82 10.40 -10.19
CA VAL A 201 14.32 9.18 -9.58
C VAL A 201 12.80 9.17 -9.73
N ALA A 202 12.23 8.12 -10.29
CA ALA A 202 10.80 7.87 -10.27
C ALA A 202 10.49 6.61 -9.48
N PHE A 203 9.42 6.62 -8.69
CA PHE A 203 9.03 5.51 -7.83
C PHE A 203 7.53 5.50 -7.58
N PHE A 204 6.99 4.33 -7.22
CA PHE A 204 5.57 4.22 -6.87
C PHE A 204 5.27 4.93 -5.55
N SER A 205 4.07 5.50 -5.44
CA SER A 205 3.69 6.36 -4.30
C SER A 205 3.66 5.62 -2.96
N ASP A 206 3.54 4.29 -2.97
CA ASP A 206 3.58 3.43 -1.79
C ASP A 206 4.99 2.97 -1.37
N VAL A 207 6.03 3.41 -2.08
CA VAL A 207 7.45 3.18 -1.71
C VAL A 207 7.82 4.09 -0.55
N GLU A 208 8.30 3.49 0.54
CA GLU A 208 8.85 4.26 1.66
C GLU A 208 10.16 4.90 1.21
N HIS A 209 10.36 6.17 1.54
CA HIS A 209 11.57 6.87 1.17
C HIS A 209 12.01 7.89 2.21
N GLU A 210 13.31 8.19 2.22
CA GLU A 210 13.91 9.21 3.07
C GLU A 210 15.03 9.96 2.35
N VAL A 211 15.25 11.21 2.73
CA VAL A 211 16.38 12.01 2.30
C VAL A 211 17.37 12.08 3.45
N THR A 212 18.54 11.48 3.25
CA THR A 212 19.64 11.54 4.23
C THR A 212 20.12 12.98 4.42
N ARG A 213 20.87 13.21 5.50
CA ARG A 213 21.34 14.55 5.85
C ARG A 213 22.23 15.15 4.77
N VAL A 214 21.98 16.40 4.41
CA VAL A 214 22.91 17.22 3.60
C VAL A 214 24.03 17.73 4.50
N LEU A 215 25.27 17.42 4.14
CA LEU A 215 26.46 17.74 4.94
C LEU A 215 27.03 19.13 4.56
N SER A 216 26.92 19.50 3.28
CA SER A 216 27.32 20.81 2.78
C SER A 216 26.55 21.18 1.51
N GLY A 217 26.47 22.48 1.21
CA GLY A 217 25.81 22.99 0.01
C GLY A 217 24.29 22.89 0.05
N HIS A 218 23.66 22.86 -1.14
CA HIS A 218 22.22 22.81 -1.29
C HIS A 218 21.81 21.74 -2.30
N ARG A 219 20.95 20.83 -1.87
CA ARG A 219 20.28 19.88 -2.77
C ARG A 219 18.94 20.47 -3.19
N VAL A 220 18.83 20.89 -4.45
CA VAL A 220 17.63 21.46 -5.04
C VAL A 220 16.91 20.43 -5.89
N THR A 221 15.61 20.24 -5.65
CA THR A 221 14.78 19.28 -6.38
C THR A 221 13.45 19.85 -6.82
N ILE A 222 12.96 19.36 -7.96
CA ILE A 222 11.58 19.51 -8.39
C ILE A 222 10.89 18.15 -8.33
N THR A 223 9.70 18.10 -7.76
CA THR A 223 8.88 16.89 -7.72
C THR A 223 7.68 17.05 -8.64
N TYR A 224 7.40 16.01 -9.42
CA TYR A 224 6.18 15.83 -10.20
C TYR A 224 5.37 14.67 -9.63
N ASN A 225 4.06 14.83 -9.55
CA ASN A 225 3.13 13.72 -9.32
C ASN A 225 2.88 13.01 -10.65
N LEU A 226 2.93 11.68 -10.64
CA LEU A 226 2.67 10.85 -11.82
C LEU A 226 1.27 10.27 -11.77
N TYR A 227 0.50 10.52 -12.81
CA TYR A 227 -0.89 10.10 -12.93
C TYR A 227 -1.10 9.22 -14.16
N TRP A 228 -2.00 8.25 -14.02
CA TRP A 228 -2.60 7.58 -15.18
C TRP A 228 -3.53 8.55 -15.92
N THR A 229 -3.36 8.64 -17.23
CA THR A 229 -4.13 9.50 -18.14
C THR A 229 -4.66 8.69 -19.32
N GLY A 230 -5.63 9.26 -20.04
CA GLY A 230 -6.14 8.69 -21.30
C GLY A 230 -5.26 9.02 -22.51
N PRO A 231 -5.61 8.51 -23.71
CA PRO A 231 -4.75 8.57 -24.90
C PRO A 231 -4.15 9.89 -25.35
N PRO A 232 -2.79 9.93 -25.43
CA PRO A 232 -2.00 10.13 -26.63
C PRO A 232 -2.75 10.52 -27.87
N ARG A 233 -2.70 11.78 -28.28
CA ARG A 233 -2.95 12.15 -29.68
C ARG A 233 -1.86 11.61 -30.64
N VAL A 234 -0.80 10.94 -30.17
CA VAL A 234 0.34 10.46 -30.98
C VAL A 234 0.86 9.07 -30.52
N ALA A 235 1.23 8.22 -31.48
CA ALA A 235 1.68 6.82 -31.30
C ALA A 235 3.22 6.67 -31.13
N PRO A 236 3.72 5.57 -30.52
CA PRO A 236 5.15 5.31 -30.33
C PRO A 236 5.93 5.14 -31.64
N PRO A 237 7.26 5.40 -31.65
CA PRO A 237 8.07 5.30 -32.86
C PRO A 237 8.26 3.84 -33.32
N PRO A 238 8.25 3.56 -34.64
CA PRO A 238 8.45 2.22 -35.17
C PRO A 238 9.88 1.72 -34.94
N GLY A 239 10.01 0.49 -34.41
CA GLY A 239 11.31 -0.20 -34.24
C GLY A 239 11.83 -0.31 -32.79
N LEU A 240 11.06 0.14 -31.80
CA LEU A 240 11.40 -0.11 -30.38
C LEU A 240 11.21 -1.60 -30.06
N SER A 241 12.25 -2.24 -29.53
CA SER A 241 12.21 -3.61 -29.01
C SER A 241 12.72 -3.58 -27.57
N VAL A 242 11.85 -3.96 -26.63
CA VAL A 242 12.13 -3.99 -25.19
C VAL A 242 12.18 -5.45 -24.74
N LEU A 243 13.15 -5.77 -23.88
CA LEU A 243 13.30 -7.09 -23.29
C LEU A 243 12.73 -7.04 -21.86
N HIS A 244 11.65 -7.79 -21.60
CA HIS A 244 10.98 -7.81 -20.30
C HIS A 244 11.56 -8.90 -19.37
N PRO A 245 11.56 -8.69 -18.04
CA PRO A 245 11.64 -9.78 -17.09
C PRO A 245 10.41 -10.69 -17.21
N LEU A 246 10.59 -12.01 -17.05
CA LEU A 246 9.56 -13.02 -17.36
C LEU A 246 8.16 -12.77 -16.77
N ARG A 247 8.06 -12.16 -15.58
CA ARG A 247 6.81 -12.04 -14.81
C ARG A 247 5.98 -10.79 -15.12
N GLU A 248 6.53 -9.87 -15.88
CA GLU A 248 5.92 -8.57 -16.20
C GLU A 248 5.50 -8.53 -17.67
N SER A 249 5.82 -9.60 -18.41
CA SER A 249 5.25 -9.92 -19.70
C SER A 249 3.92 -10.67 -19.48
N PRO A 250 2.76 -10.09 -19.84
CA PRO A 250 1.48 -10.77 -19.77
C PRO A 250 1.52 -12.10 -20.54
N SER A 251 2.11 -12.11 -21.73
CA SER A 251 2.25 -13.31 -22.56
C SER A 251 3.07 -14.44 -21.91
N GLU A 252 4.06 -14.11 -21.08
CA GLU A 252 4.86 -15.11 -20.39
C GLU A 252 4.16 -15.65 -19.13
N VAL A 253 3.52 -14.76 -18.36
CA VAL A 253 2.67 -15.15 -17.23
C VAL A 253 1.51 -16.00 -17.73
N GLU A 254 0.86 -15.59 -18.82
CA GLU A 254 -0.19 -16.33 -19.52
C GLU A 254 0.33 -17.70 -19.97
N SER A 255 1.49 -17.76 -20.64
CA SER A 255 2.06 -19.03 -21.09
C SER A 255 2.30 -20.01 -19.93
N ILE A 256 2.81 -19.51 -18.81
CA ILE A 256 3.05 -20.32 -17.60
C ILE A 256 1.72 -20.74 -16.96
N LEU A 257 0.77 -19.82 -16.82
CA LEU A 257 -0.55 -20.07 -16.26
C LEU A 257 -1.33 -21.08 -17.10
N SER A 258 -1.31 -20.93 -18.42
CA SER A 258 -1.94 -21.84 -19.38
C SER A 258 -1.35 -23.25 -19.28
N ALA A 259 -0.02 -23.35 -19.23
CA ALA A 259 0.65 -24.64 -19.04
C ALA A 259 0.29 -25.29 -17.70
N LEU A 260 0.15 -24.50 -16.63
CA LEU A 260 -0.26 -25.00 -15.32
C LEU A 260 -1.72 -25.48 -15.30
N LEU A 261 -2.63 -24.72 -15.91
CA LEU A 261 -4.05 -25.08 -16.01
C LEU A 261 -4.27 -26.32 -16.88
N ALA A 262 -3.43 -26.53 -17.90
CA ALA A 262 -3.45 -27.72 -18.74
C ALA A 262 -2.96 -28.99 -18.03
N ASP A 263 -2.23 -28.88 -16.92
CA ASP A 263 -1.78 -30.03 -16.13
C ASP A 263 -2.97 -30.68 -15.40
N PRO A 264 -3.35 -31.93 -15.72
CA PRO A 264 -4.49 -32.60 -15.07
C PRO A 264 -4.22 -32.93 -13.60
N ALA A 265 -2.96 -32.91 -13.13
CA ALA A 265 -2.62 -33.10 -11.73
C ALA A 265 -2.82 -31.83 -10.89
N PHE A 266 -2.87 -30.65 -11.54
CA PHE A 266 -3.12 -29.38 -10.88
C PHE A 266 -4.62 -29.16 -10.69
N LEU A 267 -5.09 -28.98 -9.46
CA LEU A 267 -6.51 -28.82 -9.10
C LEU A 267 -7.45 -29.73 -9.93
N PRO A 268 -7.35 -31.07 -9.80
CA PRO A 268 -8.08 -32.00 -10.67
C PRO A 268 -9.61 -31.82 -10.59
N ASP A 269 -10.11 -31.49 -9.39
CA ASP A 269 -11.53 -31.26 -9.11
C ASP A 269 -11.95 -29.78 -9.27
N GLY A 270 -11.01 -28.90 -9.67
CA GLY A 270 -11.19 -27.45 -9.64
C GLY A 270 -10.97 -26.85 -8.26
N GLY A 271 -11.25 -25.56 -8.10
CA GLY A 271 -11.14 -24.82 -6.84
C GLY A 271 -10.83 -23.33 -7.06
N THR A 272 -10.75 -22.58 -5.97
CA THR A 272 -10.41 -21.15 -6.00
C THR A 272 -8.91 -20.96 -5.85
N LEU A 273 -8.27 -20.29 -6.80
CA LEU A 273 -6.90 -19.80 -6.69
C LEU A 273 -6.88 -18.42 -6.05
N GLY A 274 -5.85 -18.16 -5.23
CA GLY A 274 -5.62 -16.85 -4.63
C GLY A 274 -4.25 -16.31 -4.93
N PHE A 275 -4.19 -15.04 -5.27
CA PHE A 275 -2.97 -14.27 -5.49
C PHE A 275 -3.00 -13.01 -4.64
N GLY A 276 -2.01 -12.83 -3.77
CA GLY A 276 -1.80 -11.55 -3.10
C GLY A 276 -1.19 -10.57 -4.11
N LEU A 277 -1.85 -9.45 -4.38
CA LEU A 277 -1.27 -8.41 -5.21
C LEU A 277 -0.09 -7.78 -4.47
N ARG A 278 0.95 -7.41 -5.21
CA ARG A 278 2.20 -6.89 -4.65
C ARG A 278 2.06 -5.45 -4.23
N HIS A 279 1.36 -4.67 -5.05
CA HIS A 279 1.17 -3.26 -4.78
C HIS A 279 -0.03 -3.02 -3.87
N ALA A 280 0.08 -1.98 -3.03
CA ALA A 280 -1.08 -1.40 -2.39
C ALA A 280 -1.70 -0.34 -3.31
N TYR A 281 -3.01 -0.18 -3.21
CA TYR A 281 -3.80 0.71 -4.05
C TYR A 281 -4.52 1.76 -3.20
N PRO A 282 -4.66 3.00 -3.70
CA PRO A 282 -5.32 4.06 -2.96
C PRO A 282 -6.85 3.89 -3.00
N PHE A 283 -7.48 3.83 -1.84
CA PHE A 283 -8.93 3.77 -1.67
C PHE A 283 -9.40 4.97 -0.86
N PRO A 284 -10.60 5.54 -1.13
CA PRO A 284 -11.14 6.64 -0.35
C PRO A 284 -11.35 6.23 1.12
N ARG A 285 -11.06 7.16 2.04
CA ARG A 285 -11.29 6.97 3.49
C ARG A 285 -12.75 7.11 3.87
N VAL A 286 -13.49 7.95 3.16
CA VAL A 286 -14.93 8.07 3.32
C VAL A 286 -15.54 7.56 2.03
N TRP A 287 -16.27 6.47 2.14
CA TRP A 287 -17.02 5.89 1.06
C TRP A 287 -18.42 5.62 1.58
N ASP A 288 -19.41 6.02 0.80
CA ASP A 288 -20.79 5.62 1.02
C ASP A 288 -21.28 4.89 -0.22
N GLY A 289 -22.35 4.10 -0.07
CA GLY A 289 -22.91 3.32 -1.17
C GLY A 289 -23.49 4.12 -2.34
N SER A 290 -23.42 5.45 -2.31
CA SER A 290 -23.76 6.31 -3.45
C SER A 290 -22.57 6.60 -4.38
N MET A 291 -21.34 6.34 -3.92
CA MET A 291 -20.12 6.44 -4.72
C MET A 291 -19.87 5.14 -5.50
N GLU A 292 -19.25 5.26 -6.67
CA GLU A 292 -18.76 4.08 -7.39
C GLU A 292 -17.74 3.32 -6.52
N ASP A 293 -17.85 2.00 -6.49
CA ASP A 293 -16.93 1.20 -5.70
C ASP A 293 -15.52 1.29 -6.31
N PRO A 294 -14.52 1.80 -5.57
CA PRO A 294 -13.15 1.88 -6.04
C PRO A 294 -12.56 0.51 -6.44
N LEU A 295 -13.09 -0.60 -5.91
CA LEU A 295 -12.68 -1.95 -6.27
C LEU A 295 -13.12 -2.33 -7.70
N VAL A 296 -14.24 -1.78 -8.18
CA VAL A 296 -14.75 -2.01 -9.55
C VAL A 296 -13.83 -1.35 -10.57
N SER A 297 -13.47 -0.08 -10.35
CA SER A 297 -12.58 0.65 -11.27
C SER A 297 -11.11 0.23 -11.14
N LEU A 298 -10.73 -0.53 -10.10
CA LEU A 298 -9.33 -0.88 -9.82
C LEU A 298 -8.65 -1.65 -10.96
N GLU A 299 -9.40 -2.45 -11.71
CA GLU A 299 -8.88 -3.20 -12.86
C GLU A 299 -8.22 -2.29 -13.89
N GLU A 300 -8.64 -1.02 -14.02
CA GLU A 300 -8.05 -0.05 -14.94
C GLU A 300 -6.68 0.47 -14.45
N TRP A 301 -6.35 0.33 -13.16
CA TRP A 301 -5.21 1.00 -12.51
C TRP A 301 -4.20 0.05 -11.83
N LEU A 302 -4.33 -1.27 -12.01
CA LEU A 302 -3.34 -2.26 -11.57
C LEU A 302 -1.88 -1.93 -11.99
N LYS A 303 -0.93 -2.17 -11.10
CA LYS A 303 0.48 -1.80 -11.26
C LYS A 303 1.34 -3.01 -11.67
N GLY A 304 2.15 -2.85 -12.71
CA GLY A 304 3.21 -3.79 -13.10
C GLY A 304 2.75 -5.26 -13.19
N GLY A 305 3.41 -6.14 -12.43
CA GLY A 305 3.11 -7.57 -12.41
C GLY A 305 1.69 -7.93 -11.96
N ASP A 306 1.02 -7.10 -11.16
CA ASP A 306 -0.38 -7.33 -10.77
C ASP A 306 -1.30 -7.21 -12.00
N ALA A 307 -1.02 -6.23 -12.87
CA ALA A 307 -1.73 -6.06 -14.14
C ALA A 307 -1.44 -7.20 -15.12
N ALA A 308 -0.18 -7.61 -15.23
CA ALA A 308 0.21 -8.73 -16.10
C ALA A 308 -0.46 -10.05 -15.65
N LEU A 309 -0.59 -10.27 -14.34
CA LEU A 309 -1.33 -11.40 -13.79
C LEU A 309 -2.83 -11.32 -14.11
N PHE A 310 -3.45 -10.16 -13.92
CA PHE A 310 -4.87 -9.96 -14.23
C PHE A 310 -5.17 -10.28 -15.70
N GLN A 311 -4.39 -9.69 -16.62
CA GLN A 311 -4.53 -9.94 -18.07
C GLN A 311 -4.27 -11.41 -18.44
N ALA A 312 -3.27 -12.04 -17.81
CA ALA A 312 -2.98 -13.45 -18.03
C ALA A 312 -4.15 -14.36 -17.60
N VAL A 313 -4.88 -14.01 -16.53
CA VAL A 313 -6.09 -14.73 -16.11
C VAL A 313 -7.22 -14.55 -17.12
N GLU A 314 -7.47 -13.31 -17.56
CA GLU A 314 -8.50 -13.03 -18.58
C GLU A 314 -8.22 -13.75 -19.90
N ALA A 315 -6.96 -13.81 -20.32
CA ALA A 315 -6.55 -14.53 -21.52
C ALA A 315 -6.85 -16.04 -21.45
N GLN A 316 -7.00 -16.62 -20.25
CA GLN A 316 -7.45 -18.01 -20.06
C GLN A 316 -8.97 -18.15 -20.07
N SER A 317 -9.71 -17.10 -20.40
CA SER A 317 -11.19 -17.04 -20.30
C SER A 317 -11.69 -17.33 -18.89
N LEU A 318 -10.89 -16.99 -17.88
CA LEU A 318 -11.24 -17.04 -16.47
C LEU A 318 -11.56 -15.64 -15.97
N GLU A 319 -12.39 -15.54 -14.94
CA GLU A 319 -12.79 -14.27 -14.35
C GLU A 319 -11.83 -13.89 -13.20
N PRO A 320 -11.00 -12.84 -13.34
CA PRO A 320 -10.20 -12.32 -12.25
C PRO A 320 -11.05 -11.50 -11.27
N LEU A 321 -11.07 -11.89 -10.01
CA LEU A 321 -11.88 -11.26 -8.97
C LEU A 321 -10.98 -10.49 -8.00
N LEU A 322 -10.98 -9.15 -8.10
CA LEU A 322 -10.32 -8.29 -7.13
C LEU A 322 -11.12 -8.30 -5.81
N ARG A 323 -10.44 -8.56 -4.70
CA ARG A 323 -11.04 -8.71 -3.36
C ARG A 323 -10.25 -7.96 -2.31
N LEU A 324 -10.96 -7.24 -1.46
CA LEU A 324 -10.41 -6.71 -0.22
C LEU A 324 -10.28 -7.86 0.77
N VAL A 325 -9.11 -7.99 1.39
CA VAL A 325 -8.87 -9.06 2.38
C VAL A 325 -8.42 -8.43 3.68
N TYR A 326 -9.15 -8.75 4.75
CA TYR A 326 -8.86 -8.35 6.12
C TYR A 326 -8.38 -9.55 6.92
N GLU A 327 -7.47 -9.31 7.84
CA GLU A 327 -7.00 -10.29 8.82
C GLU A 327 -7.29 -9.75 10.22
N SER A 328 -8.00 -10.55 11.02
CA SER A 328 -8.31 -10.20 12.41
C SER A 328 -7.11 -10.43 13.32
N GLU A 329 -7.14 -9.77 14.48
CA GLU A 329 -6.13 -9.94 15.54
C GLU A 329 -6.41 -11.16 16.44
N LEU A 330 -7.46 -11.93 16.15
CA LEU A 330 -7.82 -13.14 16.90
C LEU A 330 -6.76 -14.24 16.76
N TYR A 331 -6.78 -15.22 17.67
CA TYR A 331 -5.96 -16.42 17.57
C TYR A 331 -6.81 -17.69 17.56
N PRO A 332 -6.80 -18.49 16.47
CA PRO A 332 -6.12 -18.23 15.20
C PRO A 332 -6.74 -17.04 14.43
N PRO A 333 -5.96 -16.31 13.60
CA PRO A 333 -6.46 -15.16 12.87
C PRO A 333 -7.51 -15.58 11.84
N LEU A 334 -8.59 -14.82 11.78
CA LEU A 334 -9.64 -14.99 10.78
C LEU A 334 -9.29 -14.11 9.58
N VAL A 335 -9.31 -14.70 8.38
CA VAL A 335 -9.12 -13.97 7.12
C VAL A 335 -10.48 -13.79 6.48
N ILE A 336 -10.91 -12.56 6.27
CA ILE A 336 -12.23 -12.21 5.74
C ILE A 336 -12.03 -11.49 4.41
N MET A 337 -12.67 -11.97 3.34
CA MET A 337 -12.73 -11.24 2.08
C MET A 337 -14.02 -10.45 1.95
N MET A 338 -13.92 -9.33 1.25
CA MET A 338 -15.02 -8.50 0.81
C MET A 338 -14.91 -8.30 -0.71
N ASP A 339 -16.05 -8.28 -1.38
CA ASP A 339 -16.20 -7.96 -2.80
C ASP A 339 -16.58 -6.49 -3.05
N HIS A 340 -16.71 -5.70 -1.99
CA HIS A 340 -17.01 -4.28 -2.05
C HIS A 340 -16.29 -3.50 -0.94
N MET A 341 -16.18 -2.18 -1.12
CA MET A 341 -15.67 -1.29 -0.09
C MET A 341 -16.65 -1.20 1.09
N ILE A 342 -16.12 -1.20 2.30
CA ILE A 342 -16.92 -0.99 3.51
C ILE A 342 -16.74 0.44 3.96
N ASP A 343 -17.85 1.11 4.23
CA ASP A 343 -17.85 2.44 4.82
C ASP A 343 -17.05 2.45 6.15
N PRO A 344 -15.95 3.21 6.24
CA PRO A 344 -15.11 3.22 7.44
C PRO A 344 -15.74 3.92 8.64
N SER A 345 -16.82 4.69 8.47
CA SER A 345 -17.49 5.39 9.58
C SER A 345 -18.06 4.44 10.63
N TRP A 346 -18.31 3.19 10.25
CA TRP A 346 -18.81 2.12 11.11
C TRP A 346 -17.76 1.61 12.11
N TRP A 347 -16.47 1.84 11.87
CA TRP A 347 -15.42 1.39 12.79
C TRP A 347 -15.34 2.22 14.08
N ASN A 348 -15.99 3.38 14.13
CA ASN A 348 -16.02 4.25 15.32
C ASN A 348 -17.19 3.96 16.26
N GLU A 349 -18.13 3.12 15.85
CA GLU A 349 -19.16 2.59 16.75
C GLU A 349 -18.54 1.43 17.51
N THR A 350 -18.78 1.37 18.82
CA THR A 350 -18.22 0.39 19.78
C THR A 350 -18.75 -1.01 19.47
N LEU A 351 -18.26 -1.61 18.38
CA LEU A 351 -18.62 -2.94 17.94
C LEU A 351 -17.65 -3.92 18.59
N GLU A 352 -18.10 -4.58 19.65
CA GLU A 352 -17.33 -5.60 20.36
C GLU A 352 -16.98 -6.83 19.48
N ASP A 353 -17.56 -6.95 18.28
CA ASP A 353 -17.31 -8.04 17.32
C ASP A 353 -17.34 -7.55 15.84
N VAL A 354 -16.35 -6.77 15.41
CA VAL A 354 -16.27 -6.24 14.02
C VAL A 354 -16.26 -7.37 12.98
N GLU A 355 -15.57 -8.47 13.26
CA GLU A 355 -15.53 -9.66 12.40
C GLU A 355 -16.91 -10.27 12.18
N TYR A 356 -17.77 -10.23 13.19
CA TYR A 356 -19.15 -10.72 13.10
C TYR A 356 -19.95 -9.84 12.14
N VAL A 357 -19.86 -8.52 12.29
CA VAL A 357 -20.54 -7.57 11.40
C VAL A 357 -20.06 -7.73 9.96
N LEU A 358 -18.74 -7.88 9.77
CA LEU A 358 -18.16 -8.13 8.45
C LEU A 358 -18.76 -9.38 7.80
N LEU A 359 -18.82 -10.49 8.53
CA LEU A 359 -19.31 -11.78 8.00
C LEU A 359 -20.84 -11.82 7.81
N HIS A 360 -21.60 -11.32 8.78
CA HIS A 360 -23.05 -11.55 8.83
C HIS A 360 -23.87 -10.39 8.27
N ASP A 361 -23.45 -9.16 8.51
CA ASP A 361 -24.24 -7.98 8.18
C ASP A 361 -23.77 -7.31 6.88
N ARG A 362 -22.52 -7.57 6.48
CA ARG A 362 -21.86 -6.95 5.32
C ARG A 362 -21.50 -7.93 4.22
N GLY A 363 -21.94 -9.19 4.31
CA GLY A 363 -21.71 -10.18 3.27
C GLY A 363 -20.26 -10.62 3.09
N GLY A 364 -19.41 -10.35 4.09
CA GLY A 364 -18.04 -10.81 4.11
C GLY A 364 -17.94 -12.32 4.18
N VAL A 365 -16.84 -12.84 3.66
CA VAL A 365 -16.63 -14.27 3.54
C VAL A 365 -15.32 -14.68 4.19
N GLY A 366 -15.38 -15.69 5.07
CA GLY A 366 -14.17 -16.31 5.61
C GLY A 366 -13.36 -17.03 4.53
N LEU A 367 -12.03 -16.89 4.59
CA LEU A 367 -11.09 -17.61 3.72
C LEU A 367 -10.30 -18.65 4.51
N VAL A 368 -10.24 -19.87 4.00
CA VAL A 368 -9.42 -20.96 4.53
C VAL A 368 -8.24 -21.18 3.58
N ALA A 369 -7.04 -20.80 4.01
CA ALA A 369 -5.84 -20.96 3.20
C ALA A 369 -5.45 -22.45 3.03
N LYS A 370 -5.43 -22.91 1.78
CA LYS A 370 -4.80 -24.18 1.39
C LYS A 370 -3.42 -23.91 0.82
N GLN A 371 -2.40 -24.48 1.46
CA GLN A 371 -1.04 -24.43 0.94
C GLN A 371 -0.76 -25.62 0.01
N PHE A 372 -0.04 -25.36 -1.08
CA PHE A 372 0.55 -26.39 -1.90
C PHE A 372 1.80 -26.97 -1.20
N GLY A 373 1.92 -28.30 -1.12
CA GLY A 373 3.07 -28.99 -0.49
C GLY A 373 2.77 -29.67 0.85
N PRO A 374 3.80 -30.23 1.53
CA PRO A 374 3.60 -31.03 2.73
C PRO A 374 3.11 -30.18 3.90
N SER A 375 1.95 -30.53 4.45
CA SER A 375 1.39 -29.92 5.67
C SER A 375 2.42 -29.94 6.80
N ARG A 376 2.72 -28.78 7.40
CA ARG A 376 3.40 -28.73 8.70
C ARG A 376 2.54 -29.52 9.69
N LYS A 377 3.15 -30.45 10.45
CA LYS A 377 2.44 -31.28 11.43
C LYS A 377 1.61 -30.36 12.35
N LYS A 378 0.30 -30.62 12.47
CA LYS A 378 -0.54 -29.99 13.49
C LYS A 378 0.15 -30.23 14.85
N ARG A 379 0.50 -29.15 15.56
CA ARG A 379 0.76 -29.26 17.00
C ARG A 379 -0.56 -29.74 17.62
N ARG A 380 -0.45 -30.73 18.50
CA ARG A 380 -1.56 -31.21 19.33
C ARG A 380 -1.99 -30.01 20.18
N ASP A 381 -3.14 -29.43 19.88
CA ASP A 381 -3.72 -28.39 20.71
C ASP A 381 -4.44 -29.06 21.88
N ASN A 382 -4.16 -28.58 23.08
CA ASN A 382 -4.80 -29.04 24.31
C ASN A 382 -6.14 -28.32 24.44
N GLY A 383 -7.23 -29.06 24.28
CA GLY A 383 -8.44 -28.93 25.10
C GLY A 383 -9.13 -27.57 25.23
N TYR A 384 -8.98 -26.65 24.28
CA TYR A 384 -9.91 -25.53 24.18
C TYR A 384 -11.02 -25.88 23.20
N ASP A 385 -12.24 -25.76 23.70
CA ASP A 385 -13.49 -26.08 23.02
C ASP A 385 -13.55 -25.36 21.65
N SER A 386 -13.46 -26.17 20.59
CA SER A 386 -13.38 -25.71 19.21
C SER A 386 -14.71 -25.14 18.68
N ASP A 387 -15.77 -25.11 19.51
CA ASP A 387 -17.10 -24.65 19.11
C ASP A 387 -17.23 -23.12 18.95
N ARG A 388 -16.27 -22.32 19.45
CA ARG A 388 -16.21 -20.88 19.12
C ARG A 388 -15.65 -20.59 17.71
N VAL A 389 -15.07 -21.57 17.03
CA VAL A 389 -14.30 -21.37 15.77
C VAL A 389 -15.18 -21.50 14.49
N PHE A 390 -16.47 -21.83 14.62
CA PHE A 390 -17.37 -22.03 13.47
C PHE A 390 -18.51 -21.00 13.33
N ARG A 391 -18.23 -19.70 13.55
CA ARG A 391 -19.17 -18.62 13.17
C ARG A 391 -19.12 -18.24 11.68
N ALA A 392 -18.03 -18.55 10.97
CA ALA A 392 -18.04 -18.58 9.51
C ALA A 392 -18.59 -19.94 9.04
N ARG A 393 -19.93 -20.11 9.00
CA ARG A 393 -20.57 -21.30 8.41
C ARG A 393 -20.23 -21.49 6.93
N GLU A 394 -19.61 -20.50 6.30
CA GLU A 394 -19.43 -20.35 4.87
C GLU A 394 -18.03 -19.81 4.56
N ALA A 395 -17.01 -20.67 4.57
CA ALA A 395 -15.65 -20.28 4.21
C ALA A 395 -15.24 -20.88 2.86
N VAL A 396 -14.42 -20.15 2.09
CA VAL A 396 -13.87 -20.62 0.82
C VAL A 396 -12.49 -21.19 1.03
N ASP A 397 -12.27 -22.40 0.52
CA ASP A 397 -10.94 -22.97 0.44
C ASP A 397 -10.17 -22.28 -0.69
N VAL A 398 -9.18 -21.45 -0.34
CA VAL A 398 -8.36 -20.70 -1.31
C VAL A 398 -6.96 -21.29 -1.41
N HIS A 399 -6.59 -21.66 -2.63
CA HIS A 399 -5.29 -22.18 -3.00
C HIS A 399 -4.33 -21.03 -3.33
N TRP A 400 -3.61 -20.55 -2.33
CA TRP A 400 -2.69 -19.41 -2.49
C TRP A 400 -1.44 -19.80 -3.29
N VAL A 401 -1.24 -19.12 -4.43
CA VAL A 401 -0.10 -19.35 -5.33
C VAL A 401 1.12 -18.54 -4.89
N ASN A 402 0.93 -17.28 -4.51
CA ASN A 402 1.96 -16.46 -3.86
C ASN A 402 1.49 -16.07 -2.45
N LYS A 403 2.45 -15.72 -1.58
CA LYS A 403 2.16 -15.34 -0.20
C LYS A 403 1.92 -13.83 -0.12
N CYS A 404 0.84 -13.39 0.50
CA CYS A 404 0.74 -12.03 1.00
C CYS A 404 1.42 -11.98 2.37
N GLU A 405 2.34 -11.03 2.59
CA GLU A 405 3.13 -10.98 3.83
C GLU A 405 2.29 -10.50 5.04
N LYS A 406 1.27 -9.66 4.81
CA LYS A 406 0.31 -9.17 5.80
C LYS A 406 -0.94 -8.61 5.09
N TRP A 407 -2.13 -8.94 5.54
CA TRP A 407 -3.38 -8.38 5.01
C TRP A 407 -3.77 -7.06 5.69
N ASN A 408 -4.83 -6.41 5.21
CA ASN A 408 -5.34 -5.20 5.86
C ASN A 408 -5.82 -5.57 7.28
N GLY A 409 -5.49 -4.76 8.29
CA GLY A 409 -6.00 -5.00 9.64
C GLY A 409 -7.48 -4.63 9.72
N VAL A 410 -8.26 -5.42 10.46
CA VAL A 410 -9.61 -5.02 10.88
C VAL A 410 -9.45 -3.79 11.80
N CYS A 411 -10.12 -2.68 11.48
CA CYS A 411 -10.02 -1.42 12.22
C CYS A 411 -8.62 -0.78 12.35
N SER A 412 -7.64 -1.17 11.52
CA SER A 412 -6.32 -0.54 11.61
C SER A 412 -6.32 0.83 10.94
N GLU A 413 -6.24 1.90 11.73
CA GLU A 413 -5.81 3.21 11.24
C GLU A 413 -4.44 3.04 10.59
N TYR A 414 -4.39 3.13 9.26
CA TYR A 414 -3.13 2.97 8.55
C TYR A 414 -2.23 4.18 8.85
N ILE A 415 -1.26 4.01 9.74
CA ILE A 415 -0.28 5.04 10.09
C ILE A 415 0.64 5.24 8.88
N ALA A 416 0.32 6.21 8.03
CA ALA A 416 1.23 6.67 6.98
C ALA A 416 1.75 8.06 7.34
N TYR A 417 3.06 8.16 7.64
CA TYR A 417 3.77 9.44 7.57
C TYR A 417 3.81 9.85 6.10
N GLY A 418 3.22 11.01 5.81
CA GLY A 418 2.96 11.49 4.46
C GLY A 418 3.72 12.76 4.13
N ASN A 419 3.80 13.09 2.84
CA ASN A 419 4.37 14.35 2.35
C ASN A 419 3.61 15.59 2.86
N GLU A 420 2.29 15.47 3.04
CA GLU A 420 1.35 16.41 3.70
C GLU A 420 0.20 15.60 4.33
N SER A 421 -0.65 16.19 5.19
CA SER A 421 -1.87 15.51 5.63
C SER A 421 -2.85 15.34 4.46
N SER A 422 -3.24 14.10 4.12
CA SER A 422 -4.44 13.86 3.30
C SER A 422 -5.43 13.06 4.13
N ILE A 423 -6.65 13.58 4.19
CA ILE A 423 -7.79 13.02 4.90
C ILE A 423 -8.67 12.15 3.99
N ALA A 424 -8.37 12.07 2.69
CA ALA A 424 -9.30 11.55 1.69
C ALA A 424 -9.04 10.09 1.27
N TYR A 425 -7.81 9.56 1.37
CA TYR A 425 -7.45 8.24 0.83
C TYR A 425 -6.51 7.45 1.76
N LEU A 426 -6.60 6.11 1.72
CA LEU A 426 -5.76 5.15 2.42
C LEU A 426 -5.27 4.04 1.48
N TYR A 427 -4.08 3.51 1.73
CA TYR A 427 -3.54 2.39 0.93
C TYR A 427 -4.06 1.06 1.45
N MET A 428 -4.68 0.28 0.56
CA MET A 428 -5.18 -1.06 0.87
C MET A 428 -4.47 -2.11 0.02
N ARG A 429 -4.25 -3.28 0.61
CA ARG A 429 -3.79 -4.47 -0.10
C ARG A 429 -4.97 -5.24 -0.66
N ILE A 430 -4.82 -5.72 -1.88
CA ILE A 430 -5.87 -6.39 -2.63
C ILE A 430 -5.42 -7.81 -2.96
N ALA A 431 -6.34 -8.75 -2.97
CA ALA A 431 -6.12 -10.08 -3.51
C ALA A 431 -6.82 -10.21 -4.87
N LEU A 432 -6.23 -10.97 -5.77
CA LEU A 432 -6.88 -11.46 -6.97
C LEU A 432 -7.25 -12.93 -6.73
N LEU A 433 -8.54 -13.23 -6.74
CA LEU A 433 -9.06 -14.58 -6.64
C LEU A 433 -9.59 -15.03 -8.00
N VAL A 434 -9.51 -16.34 -8.28
CA VAL A 434 -9.99 -16.92 -9.55
C VAL A 434 -10.63 -18.27 -9.26
N ASP A 435 -11.89 -18.44 -9.61
CA ASP A 435 -12.55 -19.75 -9.56
C ASP A 435 -12.18 -20.55 -10.82
N VAL A 436 -11.70 -21.78 -10.63
CA VAL A 436 -11.20 -22.63 -11.72
C VAL A 436 -11.93 -23.97 -11.68
N GLY A 437 -12.51 -24.35 -12.82
CA GLY A 437 -13.20 -25.63 -13.02
C GLY A 437 -12.27 -26.85 -13.01
N PRO A 438 -12.85 -28.06 -13.06
CA PRO A 438 -12.09 -29.31 -13.02
C PRO A 438 -11.14 -29.47 -14.22
N ALA A 439 -10.16 -30.35 -14.07
CA ALA A 439 -9.21 -30.64 -15.14
C ALA A 439 -9.92 -31.07 -16.43
N GLY A 440 -9.53 -30.45 -17.54
CA GLY A 440 -10.17 -30.64 -18.85
C GLY A 440 -11.36 -29.72 -19.13
N ASN A 441 -11.89 -28.99 -18.13
CA ASN A 441 -12.90 -27.96 -18.32
C ASN A 441 -12.75 -26.82 -17.29
N ARG A 442 -11.69 -26.01 -17.46
CA ARG A 442 -11.27 -24.99 -16.49
C ARG A 442 -12.22 -23.80 -16.36
N THR A 443 -13.01 -23.52 -17.39
CA THR A 443 -13.95 -22.39 -17.42
C THR A 443 -15.32 -22.75 -16.84
N ASP A 444 -15.63 -24.05 -16.65
CA ASP A 444 -16.87 -24.48 -16.03
C ASP A 444 -16.74 -24.50 -14.50
N ILE A 445 -17.17 -23.39 -13.90
CA ILE A 445 -17.12 -23.17 -12.45
C ILE A 445 -18.42 -23.60 -11.75
N SER A 446 -19.38 -24.23 -12.44
CA SER A 446 -20.71 -24.55 -11.89
C SER A 446 -20.66 -25.48 -10.67
N ALA A 447 -19.64 -26.33 -10.58
CA ALA A 447 -19.40 -27.25 -9.48
C ALA A 447 -18.40 -26.71 -8.44
N VAL A 448 -17.82 -25.54 -8.67
CA VAL A 448 -16.83 -24.92 -7.77
C VAL A 448 -17.59 -24.18 -6.67
N GLN A 449 -17.38 -24.59 -5.41
CA GLN A 449 -17.83 -23.83 -4.25
C GLN A 449 -16.84 -22.70 -3.98
N GLY A 450 -16.86 -21.71 -4.86
CA GLY A 450 -15.89 -20.64 -4.93
C GLY A 450 -16.35 -19.33 -4.33
N VAL A 451 -15.76 -18.24 -4.82
CA VAL A 451 -15.98 -16.89 -4.32
C VAL A 451 -17.39 -16.40 -4.67
N ASN A 452 -17.90 -16.77 -5.84
CA ASN A 452 -19.20 -16.32 -6.36
C ASN A 452 -20.37 -17.28 -6.05
N SER A 453 -20.14 -18.38 -5.33
CA SER A 453 -21.20 -19.36 -5.05
C SER A 453 -22.27 -18.79 -4.12
N PRO A 454 -23.57 -18.89 -4.44
CA PRO A 454 -24.65 -18.46 -3.57
C PRO A 454 -24.62 -19.28 -2.29
N ARG A 455 -24.83 -18.62 -1.16
CA ARG A 455 -24.69 -19.25 0.15
C ARG A 455 -25.97 -19.09 0.94
N ILE A 456 -26.37 -20.18 1.59
CA ILE A 456 -27.65 -20.28 2.28
C ILE A 456 -27.39 -19.94 3.74
N LEU A 457 -27.67 -18.69 4.11
CA LEU A 457 -27.82 -18.29 5.50
C LEU A 457 -28.89 -19.17 6.14
N LYS A 458 -28.48 -20.12 6.97
CA LYS A 458 -29.40 -20.75 7.92
C LYS A 458 -29.56 -19.77 9.06
N ASP A 459 -30.66 -19.02 9.05
CA ASP A 459 -31.17 -18.28 10.20
C ASP A 459 -31.40 -19.25 11.36
N GLU A 460 -30.40 -19.43 12.19
CA GLU A 460 -30.60 -19.91 13.55
C GLU A 460 -30.66 -18.67 14.43
N HIS A 461 -31.89 -18.21 14.68
CA HIS A 461 -32.19 -17.32 15.79
C HIS A 461 -31.58 -17.94 17.07
N ILE A 462 -30.46 -17.39 17.53
CA ILE A 462 -30.04 -17.60 18.92
C ILE A 462 -30.96 -16.70 19.74
N ALA A 463 -32.04 -17.28 20.24
CA ALA A 463 -32.74 -16.70 21.38
C ALA A 463 -31.73 -16.66 22.53
N TYR A 464 -31.41 -15.46 23.00
CA TYR A 464 -30.76 -15.30 24.30
C TYR A 464 -31.71 -15.90 25.34
N SER A 465 -31.43 -17.12 25.80
CA SER A 465 -32.03 -17.62 27.03
C SER A 465 -31.24 -17.04 28.19
N ASP A 466 -31.82 -16.05 28.86
CA ASP A 466 -31.46 -15.67 30.23
C ASP A 466 -31.74 -16.87 31.15
N SER A 467 -30.79 -17.80 31.24
CA SER A 467 -30.79 -18.84 32.28
C SER A 467 -29.44 -19.53 32.32
N ASP A 468 -28.41 -18.81 32.75
CA ASP A 468 -27.23 -19.38 33.42
C ASP A 468 -26.86 -18.39 34.55
N VAL A 469 -27.79 -18.24 35.51
CA VAL A 469 -27.43 -17.84 36.88
C VAL A 469 -27.03 -19.15 37.55
N ASP A 470 -25.74 -19.47 37.52
CA ASP A 470 -25.20 -20.52 38.38
C ASP A 470 -25.11 -19.96 39.81
N GLU A 471 -26.06 -20.41 40.63
CA GLU A 471 -26.03 -20.34 42.09
C GLU A 471 -24.88 -21.24 42.61
N ASP A 472 -23.73 -20.65 42.92
CA ASP A 472 -22.75 -21.25 43.81
C ASP A 472 -22.98 -20.74 45.24
N GLU A 473 -23.92 -21.37 45.96
CA GLU A 473 -23.95 -21.38 47.43
C GLU A 473 -23.51 -22.78 47.93
N ALA A 474 -22.36 -22.83 48.60
CA ALA A 474 -22.06 -23.87 49.58
C ALA A 474 -21.09 -23.33 50.66
N GLU A 475 -21.70 -23.04 51.81
CA GLU A 475 -21.22 -23.32 53.18
C GLU A 475 -19.76 -23.04 53.56
N GLU A 476 -19.52 -21.97 54.33
CA GLU A 476 -18.75 -21.96 55.60
C GLU A 476 -19.33 -20.78 56.43
N GLY A 477 -20.03 -20.99 57.55
CA GLY A 477 -19.45 -21.31 58.86
C GLY A 477 -19.71 -20.14 59.81
N GLU A 478 -20.77 -20.22 60.61
CA GLU A 478 -21.06 -19.31 61.73
C GLU A 478 -19.97 -19.42 62.81
N GLU A 479 -19.31 -18.30 63.17
CA GLU A 479 -18.82 -18.07 64.54
C GLU A 479 -18.99 -16.59 64.91
N ASP A 480 -19.38 -16.39 66.16
CA ASP A 480 -19.91 -15.21 66.81
C ASP A 480 -18.93 -14.03 66.93
N GLU A 481 -19.43 -12.80 66.90
CA GLU A 481 -18.87 -11.68 67.68
C GLU A 481 -19.94 -10.56 67.82
N ASP A 482 -20.63 -10.57 68.97
CA ASP A 482 -21.45 -9.47 69.48
C ASP A 482 -20.69 -8.73 70.59
N GLU A 483 -21.08 -7.47 70.80
CA GLU A 483 -20.70 -6.53 71.87
C GLU A 483 -19.38 -5.75 71.69
N ALA A 484 -19.46 -4.44 71.41
CA ALA A 484 -19.75 -3.44 72.45
C ALA A 484 -19.54 -1.98 71.95
N GLU A 485 -20.57 -1.19 72.23
CA GLU A 485 -20.56 0.19 72.77
C GLU A 485 -19.95 1.39 72.01
N GLU A 486 -20.88 2.31 71.76
CA GLU A 486 -20.81 3.77 71.68
C GLU A 486 -19.63 4.47 72.40
N GLY A 487 -19.15 5.55 71.79
CA GLY A 487 -18.54 6.64 72.54
C GLY A 487 -17.76 7.70 71.76
N VAL A 488 -18.17 8.96 71.94
CA VAL A 488 -17.33 10.17 72.04
C VAL A 488 -16.91 10.80 70.69
N GLU A 489 -17.63 11.84 70.22
CA GLU A 489 -17.48 13.30 70.45
C GLU A 489 -16.43 13.98 69.53
N ASP A 490 -16.95 14.98 68.79
CA ASP A 490 -16.45 16.34 68.56
C ASP A 490 -14.99 16.64 68.16
N GLU A 491 -14.86 17.39 67.05
CA GLU A 491 -14.10 18.66 66.85
C GLU A 491 -13.98 18.87 65.33
N GLU A 492 -14.80 19.70 64.67
CA GLU A 492 -14.68 21.18 64.58
C GLU A 492 -13.24 21.69 64.71
N ASP A 493 -12.59 22.04 63.60
CA ASP A 493 -12.36 23.45 63.20
C ASP A 493 -11.31 23.58 62.07
N ARG A 494 -11.66 24.46 61.10
CA ARG A 494 -10.83 25.46 60.40
C ARG A 494 -9.78 25.01 59.37
N GLU A 495 -9.90 25.49 58.11
CA GLU A 495 -9.42 26.82 57.62
C GLU A 495 -7.90 26.95 57.83
N GLU A 496 -7.04 27.37 56.92
CA GLU A 496 -7.08 28.10 55.65
C GLU A 496 -5.68 27.83 55.03
N GLU A 497 -5.56 27.71 53.72
CA GLU A 497 -4.92 28.74 52.89
C GLU A 497 -3.48 29.12 53.31
N GLU A 498 -2.50 28.77 52.47
CA GLU A 498 -1.58 29.71 51.79
C GLU A 498 -0.25 29.04 51.41
N GLY A 499 0.14 29.28 50.15
CA GLY A 499 1.38 30.02 49.94
C GLY A 499 2.66 29.25 49.62
N GLN A 500 2.97 29.24 48.32
CA GLN A 500 4.31 29.51 47.76
C GLN A 500 5.44 28.50 48.05
N ARG A 501 5.81 27.72 47.03
CA ARG A 501 6.97 28.06 46.16
C ARG A 501 7.08 27.14 44.95
#